data_AF-A0A2V9I8U0-F1
#
_entry.id   AF-A0A2V9I8U0-F1
#
_cell.length_a   1.000
_cell.length_b   1.000
_cell.length_c   1.000
_cell.angle_alpha   90.00
_cell.angle_beta   90.00
_cell.angle_gamma   90.00
#
_symmetry.space_group_name_H-M   'P 1'
#
loop_
_entity.id
_entity.type
_entity.pdbx_description
1 polymer ?
#
loop_
_entity_poly.entity_id
_entity_poly.type
_entity_poly.pdbx_seq_one_letter_code
_entity_poly.pdbx_strand_id
1 'polypeptide(L)' 'MIGAGIKRGTAELAVLSILEEGPLHGYEMARRIEEQTKGALRFTLAALYPML' A
#
# COMPACT_ATOMS: atom_id res chain seq x y z
N MET A 1 8.15 -2.35 5.31
CA MET A 1 9.41 -2.86 4.74
C MET A 1 9.09 -3.33 3.33
N ILE A 2 9.91 -3.00 2.34
CA ILE A 2 9.67 -3.34 0.94
C ILE A 2 10.58 -4.52 0.59
N GLY A 3 10.00 -5.61 0.09
CA GLY A 3 10.73 -6.81 -0.33
C GLY A 3 11.71 -6.53 -1.49
N ALA A 4 12.78 -7.33 -1.57
CA ALA A 4 13.74 -7.25 -2.65
C ALA A 4 13.06 -7.49 -4.02
N GLY A 5 13.36 -6.64 -5.01
CA GLY A 5 12.81 -6.74 -6.37
C GLY A 5 11.62 -5.82 -6.68
N ILE A 6 11.15 -5.03 -5.71
CA ILE A 6 10.08 -4.05 -5.92
C ILE A 6 10.63 -2.79 -6.61
N LYS A 7 9.94 -2.35 -7.66
CA LYS A 7 10.34 -1.19 -8.47
C LYS A 7 9.82 0.11 -7.85
N ARG A 8 10.46 1.22 -8.20
CA ARG A 8 9.93 2.57 -7.87
C ARG A 8 8.54 2.71 -8.49
N GLY A 9 7.59 3.29 -7.74
CA GLY A 9 6.20 3.44 -8.19
C GLY A 9 5.26 2.30 -7.77
N THR A 10 5.79 1.16 -7.28
CA THR A 10 4.94 0.03 -6.89
C THR A 10 4.08 0.34 -5.65
N ALA A 11 4.57 1.20 -4.75
CA ALA A 11 3.81 1.61 -3.57
C ALA A 11 2.57 2.44 -3.96
N GLU A 12 2.77 3.42 -4.83
CA GLU A 12 1.74 4.30 -5.37
C GLU A 12 0.72 3.52 -6.19
N LEU A 13 1.17 2.58 -7.03
CA LEU A 13 0.28 1.68 -7.78
C LEU A 13 -0.54 0.76 -6.86
N ALA A 14 0.04 0.25 -5.77
CA ALA A 14 -0.71 -0.57 -4.81
C ALA A 14 -1.81 0.24 -4.12
N VAL A 15 -1.55 1.51 -3.78
CA VAL A 15 -2.56 2.42 -3.23
C VAL A 15 -3.68 2.68 -4.25
N LEU A 16 -3.33 3.01 -5.50
CA LEU A 16 -4.32 3.26 -6.55
C LEU A 16 -5.18 2.03 -6.86
N SER A 17 -4.57 0.83 -6.88
CA SER A 17 -5.30 -0.43 -7.11
C SER A 17 -6.35 -0.71 -6.03
N ILE A 18 -6.09 -0.33 -4.77
CA ILE A 18 -7.05 -0.47 -3.69
C ILE A 18 -8.16 0.57 -3.78
N LEU A 19 -7.81 1.82 -4.15
CA LEU A 19 -8.79 2.91 -4.30
C LEU A 19 -9.72 2.72 -5.49
N GLU A 20 -9.34 1.92 -6.49
CA GLU A 20 -10.21 1.55 -7.61
C GLU A 20 -11.48 0.81 -7.14
N GLU A 21 -11.42 0.10 -6.00
CA GLU A 21 -12.57 -0.57 -5.39
C GLU A 21 -13.47 0.40 -4.58
N GLY A 22 -13.02 1.63 -4.33
CA GLY A 22 -13.73 2.66 -3.58
C GLY A 22 -12.90 3.31 -2.47
N PRO A 23 -13.44 4.36 -1.81
CA PRO A 23 -12.74 5.09 -0.77
C PRO A 23 -12.54 4.23 0.50
N LEU A 24 -11.36 4.34 1.10
CA LEU A 24 -10.97 3.60 2.30
C LEU A 24 -10.17 4.50 3.23
N HIS A 25 -10.18 4.20 4.54
CA HIS A 25 -9.26 4.87 5.46
C HIS A 25 -7.84 4.36 5.27
N GLY A 26 -6.85 5.20 5.58
CA GLY A 26 -5.43 4.85 5.48
C GLY A 26 -5.06 3.54 6.17
N TYR A 27 -5.64 3.27 7.34
CA TYR A 27 -5.40 2.01 8.05
C TYR A 27 -5.95 0.78 7.29
N GLU A 28 -7.17 0.86 6.75
CA GLU A 28 -7.72 -0.23 5.93
C GLU A 28 -6.88 -0.46 4.66
N MET A 29 -6.43 0.60 4.00
CA MET A 29 -5.55 0.49 2.82
C MET A 29 -4.24 -0.22 3.17
N ALA A 30 -3.56 0.21 4.24
CA ALA A 30 -2.32 -0.42 4.70
C ALA A 30 -2.51 -1.92 4.96
N ARG A 31 -3.61 -2.29 5.63
CA ARG A 31 -3.93 -3.69 5.94
C ARG A 31 -4.21 -4.52 4.69
N ARG A 32 -5.05 -4.03 3.78
CA ARG A 32 -5.39 -4.75 2.54
C ARG A 32 -4.18 -4.96 1.64
N ILE A 33 -3.30 -3.97 1.51
CA ILE A 33 -2.08 -4.11 0.69
C ILE A 33 -1.14 -5.15 1.30
N GLU A 34 -0.96 -5.14 2.63
CA GLU A 34 -0.14 -6.15 3.32
C GLU A 34 -0.70 -7.55 3.12
N GLU A 35 -2.02 -7.73 3.23
CA GLU A 35 -2.72 -9.01 3.00
C GLU A 35 -2.59 -9.49 1.54
N GLN A 36 -2.92 -8.64 0.56
CA GLN A 36 -2.89 -9.00 -0.87
C GLN A 36 -1.46 -9.31 -1.36
N THR A 37 -0.46 -8.59 -0.84
CA THR A 37 0.94 -8.81 -1.20
C THR A 37 1.65 -9.85 -0.34
N LYS A 38 0.93 -10.50 0.59
CA LYS A 38 1.49 -11.49 1.54
C LYS A 38 2.71 -10.94 2.30
N GLY A 39 2.64 -9.66 2.70
CA GLY A 39 3.69 -8.97 3.44
C GLY A 39 4.85 -8.42 2.60
N ALA A 40 4.85 -8.59 1.27
CA ALA A 40 5.90 -8.03 0.41
C ALA A 40 5.88 -6.48 0.40
N LEU A 41 4.71 -5.88 0.55
CA LEU A 41 4.51 -4.45 0.81
C LEU A 41 3.88 -4.25 2.17
N ARG A 42 4.59 -3.53 3.05
CA ARG A 42 4.08 -3.13 4.36
C ARG A 42 4.30 -1.65 4.59
N PHE A 43 3.21 -0.91 4.72
CA PHE A 43 3.20 0.53 4.99
C PHE A 43 3.18 0.82 6.49
N THR A 44 3.97 1.79 6.92
CA THR A 44 3.68 2.50 8.16
C THR A 44 2.71 3.63 7.85
N LEU A 45 1.86 4.00 8.81
CA LEU A 45 0.94 5.13 8.61
C LEU A 45 1.68 6.43 8.27
N ALA A 46 2.84 6.67 8.92
CA ALA A 46 3.69 7.82 8.64
C ALA A 46 4.22 7.86 7.19
N ALA A 47 4.44 6.69 6.56
CA ALA A 47 4.83 6.61 5.16
C ALA A 47 3.62 6.65 4.22
N LEU A 48 2.46 6.16 4.65
CA LEU A 48 1.25 6.10 3.84
C LEU A 48 0.59 7.46 3.65
N TYR A 49 0.37 8.21 4.74
CA TYR A 49 -0.40 9.46 4.68
C TYR A 49 0.15 10.52 3.71
N PRO A 50 1.47 10.72 3.57
CA PRO A 50 2.00 11.65 2.56
C PRO A 50 1.76 11.25 1.11
N MET A 51 1.36 9.99 0.84
CA MET A 51 1.07 9.49 -0.51
C MET A 51 -0.43 9.52 -0.86
N LEU A 52 -1.31 9.77 0.11
CA LEU A 52 -2.76 9.90 -0.07
C LEU A 52 -3.12 11.35 -0.41
#